data_AF-H2YG05-F1
#
_entry.id   AF-H2YG05-F1
#
_cell.length_a   1.000
_cell.length_b   1.000
_cell.length_c   1.000
_cell.angle_alpha   90.00
_cell.angle_beta   90.00
_cell.angle_gamma   90.00
#
_symmetry.space_group_name_H-M   'P 1'
#
loop_
_entity.id
_entity.type
_entity.pdbx_description
1 polymer ?
#
loop_
_entity_poly.entity_id
_entity_poly.type
_entity_poly.pdbx_seq_one_letter_code
_entity_poly.pdbx_strand_id
1 'polypeptide(L)'
;CIPIYQICNGVAQCSDESDELNCTCKSNEVSNCRNDTKCIQRRQVLDGSRNCADGSDEPCLHGTANTPGLNCLHRLLHSKTQVCDGIIDCEDLSDECLSNRMNVSMTQIHSAINGASTDSFVQAVRQWMNAIAIFFPLCSYGFDEVNCTNRHYCKQSTSISIDKSRTCNGVIDCEDSSDEMVSLCASKRFYCASKVPLSIDRTLVEDGIKDCSDGSDECPINSTRNTLFSSQSDMIGNSILRTFFWIMGLSAIIGNTVVIVTTISKLKNFSKNSATKNNNCWLVINLAISDCLMGVYLISVSIKGAQFHGKYCYLDLDWRTSSSCSLLGSLALLSTETSIFIMTIMTTQRVFAVFRPIESMNSSFGSVVIPTFVAWLCGLFIAVLPLFESDYFILSAWYPNRFY
;
A
#
# COMPACT_ATOMS: atom_id res chain seq x y z
N CYS A 1 -10.06 39.51 68.41
CA CYS A 1 -10.77 38.38 67.79
C CYS A 1 -10.92 38.64 66.31
N ILE A 2 -10.40 37.76 65.47
CA ILE A 2 -10.50 37.86 64.00
C ILE A 2 -11.48 36.82 63.45
N PRO A 3 -12.12 37.06 62.30
CA PRO A 3 -12.93 36.06 61.62
C PRO A 3 -12.11 34.83 61.25
N ILE A 4 -12.72 33.65 61.27
CA ILE A 4 -12.04 32.36 61.02
C ILE A 4 -11.36 32.29 59.63
N TYR A 5 -11.85 33.03 58.63
CA TYR A 5 -11.25 33.07 57.28
C TYR A 5 -9.99 33.96 57.21
N GLN A 6 -9.67 34.69 58.27
CA GLN A 6 -8.46 35.52 58.38
C GLN A 6 -7.32 34.80 59.11
N ILE A 7 -7.52 33.55 59.53
CA ILE A 7 -6.46 32.72 60.11
C ILE A 7 -5.73 32.03 58.95
N CYS A 8 -4.41 32.12 58.88
CA CYS A 8 -3.55 31.50 57.86
C CYS A 8 -3.84 31.97 56.43
N ASN A 9 -4.09 33.27 56.27
CA ASN A 9 -4.37 33.88 54.97
C ASN A 9 -3.14 34.59 54.37
N GLY A 10 -1.98 34.49 55.02
CA GLY A 10 -0.72 35.09 54.59
C GLY A 10 -0.57 36.57 54.94
N VAL A 11 -1.44 37.12 55.79
CA VAL A 11 -1.36 38.51 56.26
C VAL A 11 -1.57 38.49 57.77
N ALA A 12 -0.63 39.00 58.57
CA ALA A 12 -0.82 39.09 60.01
C ALA A 12 -1.86 40.17 60.36
N GLN A 13 -2.97 39.79 60.98
CA GLN A 13 -3.94 40.70 61.58
C GLN A 13 -3.79 40.78 63.11
N CYS A 14 -3.15 39.80 63.74
CA CYS A 14 -2.75 39.87 65.14
C CYS A 14 -1.36 40.49 65.29
N SER A 15 -1.18 41.35 66.31
CA SER A 15 0.10 42.07 66.55
C SER A 15 1.24 41.16 67.01
N ASP A 16 0.91 39.96 67.46
CA ASP A 16 1.82 38.88 67.83
C ASP A 16 1.97 37.81 66.72
N GLU A 17 1.42 38.05 65.52
CA GLU A 17 1.47 37.19 64.33
C GLU A 17 0.97 35.75 64.58
N SER A 18 0.24 35.54 65.67
CA SER A 18 -0.21 34.23 66.13
C SER A 18 -1.28 33.62 65.21
N ASP A 19 -1.88 34.43 64.35
CA ASP A 19 -2.84 34.03 63.32
C ASP A 19 -2.19 33.42 62.07
N GLU A 20 -0.87 33.56 61.89
CA GLU A 20 -0.10 33.01 60.78
C GLU A 20 0.94 31.95 61.22
N LEU A 21 1.01 31.67 62.52
CA LEU A 21 1.92 30.67 63.11
C LEU A 21 1.21 29.32 63.33
N ASN A 22 1.85 28.23 62.91
CA ASN A 22 1.39 26.84 63.09
C ASN A 22 0.05 26.49 62.38
N CYS A 23 -0.04 26.86 61.10
CA CYS A 23 -1.19 26.64 60.24
C CYS A 23 -1.36 25.18 59.76
N THR A 24 -2.48 24.54 60.13
CA THR A 24 -2.95 23.28 59.54
C THR A 24 -4.22 23.52 58.72
N CYS A 25 -4.14 23.38 57.39
CA CYS A 25 -5.28 23.61 56.49
C CYS A 25 -6.47 22.68 56.83
N LYS A 26 -7.70 23.19 56.74
CA LYS A 26 -8.93 22.42 57.00
C LYS A 26 -9.21 21.41 55.89
N SER A 27 -10.02 20.39 56.17
CA SER A 27 -10.31 19.23 55.28
C SER A 27 -10.68 19.51 53.80
N ASN A 28 -10.99 20.75 53.41
CA ASN A 28 -11.31 21.13 52.02
C ASN A 28 -10.19 21.95 51.33
N GLU A 29 -9.09 22.24 52.03
CA GLU A 29 -7.90 22.99 51.59
C GLU A 29 -6.68 22.08 51.78
N VAL A 30 -5.97 21.73 50.71
CA VAL A 30 -5.16 20.49 50.67
C VAL A 30 -3.67 20.72 50.40
N SER A 31 -3.19 21.96 50.34
CA SER A 31 -1.74 22.20 50.18
C SER A 31 -1.29 23.56 50.69
N ASN A 32 -0.31 23.56 51.60
CA ASN A 32 0.51 24.73 51.93
C ASN A 32 1.39 25.05 50.72
N CYS A 33 1.45 26.32 50.33
CA CYS A 33 2.50 26.82 49.45
C CYS A 33 3.87 26.53 50.10
N ARG A 34 4.89 26.18 49.32
CA ARG A 34 6.09 25.51 49.83
C ARG A 34 6.92 26.36 50.79
N ASN A 35 6.94 27.67 50.55
CA ASN A 35 7.66 28.66 51.38
C ASN A 35 6.73 29.74 51.96
N ASP A 36 5.42 29.53 51.93
CA ASP A 36 4.43 30.54 52.32
C ASP A 36 3.34 29.89 53.19
N THR A 37 2.86 30.58 54.23
CA THR A 37 1.87 30.04 55.19
C THR A 37 0.44 30.06 54.66
N LYS A 38 0.27 30.43 53.38
CA LYS A 38 -1.00 30.51 52.67
C LYS A 38 -1.52 29.14 52.25
N CYS A 39 -2.71 28.78 52.71
CA CYS A 39 -3.46 27.60 52.24
C CYS A 39 -4.27 27.95 50.99
N ILE A 40 -4.19 27.12 49.94
CA ILE A 40 -5.05 27.21 48.75
C ILE A 40 -6.05 26.05 48.68
N GLN A 41 -7.18 26.27 47.99
CA GLN A 41 -8.17 25.20 47.80
C GLN A 41 -7.64 24.15 46.83
N ARG A 42 -8.07 22.89 46.99
CA ARG A 42 -7.62 21.78 46.12
C ARG A 42 -7.90 22.01 44.63
N ARG A 43 -8.95 22.77 44.31
CA ARG A 43 -9.33 23.15 42.93
C ARG A 43 -8.42 24.20 42.29
N GLN A 44 -7.57 24.83 43.09
CA GLN A 44 -6.66 25.91 42.70
C GLN A 44 -5.23 25.43 42.50
N VAL A 45 -5.00 24.14 42.68
CA VAL A 45 -3.75 23.49 42.33
C VAL A 45 -3.87 23.11 40.86
N LEU A 46 -2.91 23.53 40.03
CA LEU A 46 -2.87 23.18 38.60
C LEU A 46 -4.10 23.72 37.81
N ASP A 47 -4.59 24.91 38.16
CA ASP A 47 -5.77 25.52 37.54
C ASP A 47 -5.46 26.55 36.43
N GLY A 48 -4.19 26.68 36.06
CA GLY A 48 -3.68 27.62 35.07
C GLY A 48 -3.43 29.03 35.61
N SER A 49 -3.56 29.24 36.92
CA SER A 49 -3.37 30.53 37.59
C SER A 49 -2.40 30.42 38.76
N ARG A 50 -1.42 31.34 38.82
CA ARG A 50 -0.47 31.44 39.93
C ARG A 50 -1.14 32.00 41.17
N ASN A 51 -1.56 31.11 42.06
CA ASN A 51 -2.30 31.40 43.28
C ASN A 51 -1.38 31.38 44.53
N CYS A 52 -0.25 30.66 44.48
CA CYS A 52 0.84 30.80 45.44
C CYS A 52 1.86 31.86 44.99
N ALA A 53 2.38 32.68 45.93
CA ALA A 53 3.36 33.73 45.62
C ALA A 53 4.68 33.15 45.07
N ASP A 54 5.05 31.95 45.50
CA ASP A 54 6.20 31.19 45.01
C ASP A 54 5.90 30.43 43.70
N GLY A 55 4.64 30.28 43.30
CA GLY A 55 4.22 29.50 42.12
C GLY A 55 4.27 27.99 42.32
N SER A 56 4.35 27.53 43.56
CA SER A 56 4.40 26.11 43.92
C SER A 56 3.13 25.33 43.56
N ASP A 57 2.05 26.02 43.23
CA ASP A 57 0.76 25.47 42.83
C ASP A 57 0.68 25.08 41.34
N GLU A 58 1.64 25.53 40.52
CA GLU A 58 1.71 25.24 39.08
C GLU A 58 3.08 24.69 38.60
N PRO A 59 3.69 23.70 39.26
CA PRO A 59 5.09 23.35 39.00
C PRO A 59 5.35 22.71 37.63
N CYS A 60 4.32 22.18 36.94
CA CYS A 60 4.50 21.42 35.69
C CYS A 60 3.31 21.49 34.71
N LEU A 61 2.56 22.60 34.63
CA LEU A 61 1.41 22.71 33.72
C LEU A 61 1.63 23.78 32.64
N HIS A 62 2.27 23.39 31.54
CA HIS A 62 1.61 23.35 30.24
C HIS A 62 2.59 23.05 29.11
N GLY A 63 2.58 21.79 28.67
CA GLY A 63 2.54 21.51 27.25
C GLY A 63 1.16 21.85 26.69
N THR A 64 0.80 23.13 26.54
CA THR A 64 -0.14 23.56 25.48
C THR A 64 0.25 24.93 24.94
N ALA A 65 0.06 25.06 23.63
CA ALA A 65 0.18 26.22 22.75
C ALA A 65 0.19 27.63 23.39
N ASN A 66 1.17 28.44 22.94
CA ASN A 66 1.21 29.91 22.90
C ASN A 66 2.04 30.72 23.91
N THR A 67 3.18 30.20 24.39
CA THR A 67 4.29 31.05 24.86
C THR A 67 5.66 30.46 24.48
N PRO A 68 6.64 31.27 24.03
CA PRO A 68 7.94 30.80 23.61
C PRO A 68 8.87 30.66 24.83
N GLY A 69 9.23 29.42 25.15
CA GLY A 69 10.24 29.08 26.17
C GLY A 69 9.74 27.99 27.11
N LEU A 70 10.19 26.76 26.90
CA LEU A 70 10.15 25.74 27.95
C LEU A 70 11.32 26.02 28.90
N ASN A 71 11.03 26.27 30.17
CA ASN A 71 12.04 26.62 31.18
C ASN A 71 12.57 25.36 31.87
N CYS A 72 13.89 25.15 31.80
CA CYS A 72 14.62 24.28 32.74
C CYS A 72 15.11 25.12 33.93
N LEU A 73 15.51 24.47 35.04
CA LEU A 73 15.87 25.15 36.30
C LEU A 73 17.03 26.16 36.17
N HIS A 74 17.81 26.12 35.07
CA HIS A 74 18.90 27.07 34.79
C HIS A 74 19.09 27.49 33.32
N ARG A 75 18.32 26.96 32.34
CA ARG A 75 18.46 27.28 30.90
C ARG A 75 17.10 27.24 30.19
N LEU A 76 16.96 28.03 29.12
CA LEU A 76 15.82 27.97 28.20
C LEU A 76 16.08 26.89 27.14
N LEU A 77 15.15 25.96 26.97
CA LEU A 77 15.14 25.09 25.79
C LEU A 77 14.82 25.96 24.58
N HIS A 78 15.65 25.85 23.53
CA HIS A 78 15.54 26.64 22.32
C HIS A 78 14.44 26.13 21.39
N SER A 79 14.01 24.86 21.54
CA SER A 79 12.97 24.24 20.72
C SER A 79 12.16 23.20 21.50
N LYS A 80 10.89 23.03 21.14
CA LYS A 80 10.02 21.94 21.64
C LYS A 80 10.50 20.54 21.25
N THR A 81 11.42 20.43 20.30
CA THR A 81 12.01 19.17 19.85
C THR A 81 13.09 18.64 20.79
N GLN A 82 13.55 19.46 21.74
CA GLN A 82 14.59 19.14 22.74
C GLN A 82 13.99 18.54 24.03
N VAL A 83 12.81 17.92 23.93
CA VAL A 83 12.12 17.29 25.05
C VAL A 83 11.91 15.84 24.69
N CYS A 84 12.30 14.92 25.57
CA CYS A 84 12.41 13.50 25.23
C CYS A 84 13.19 13.36 23.91
N ASP A 85 14.33 14.02 23.78
CA ASP A 85 15.13 13.99 22.55
C ASP A 85 16.32 13.00 22.65
N GLY A 86 16.59 12.48 23.85
CA GLY A 86 17.66 11.54 24.16
C GLY A 86 19.02 12.23 24.32
N ILE A 87 19.04 13.57 24.31
CA ILE A 87 20.21 14.41 24.52
C ILE A 87 19.94 15.24 25.78
N ILE A 88 20.87 15.22 26.74
CA ILE A 88 20.76 16.03 27.95
C ILE A 88 21.07 17.49 27.56
N ASP A 89 20.03 18.25 27.27
CA ASP A 89 20.05 19.68 26.98
C ASP A 89 19.88 20.54 28.24
N CYS A 90 19.28 19.97 29.30
CA CYS A 90 19.10 20.62 30.60
C CYS A 90 19.91 19.97 31.74
N GLU A 91 20.63 20.81 32.51
CA GLU A 91 21.50 20.37 33.63
C GLU A 91 20.74 19.65 34.75
N ASP A 92 19.43 19.87 34.86
CA ASP A 92 18.53 19.24 35.83
C ASP A 92 17.82 17.99 35.28
N LEU A 93 18.14 17.56 34.04
CA LEU A 93 17.55 16.43 33.32
C LEU A 93 16.02 16.50 33.16
N SER A 94 15.45 17.70 33.34
CA SER A 94 14.00 17.93 33.27
C SER A 94 13.46 17.78 31.84
N ASP A 95 14.30 17.97 30.85
CA ASP A 95 14.06 17.76 29.42
C ASP A 95 13.81 16.27 29.07
N GLU A 96 14.34 15.34 29.87
CA GLU A 96 14.23 13.90 29.67
C GLU A 96 13.31 13.19 30.70
N CYS A 97 12.76 13.94 31.67
CA CYS A 97 11.94 13.39 32.77
C CYS A 97 10.49 13.91 32.73
N LEU A 98 9.57 13.12 32.17
CA LEU A 98 8.13 13.34 32.31
C LEU A 98 7.58 12.60 33.54
N SER A 99 7.93 13.02 34.76
CA SER A 99 7.06 12.69 35.91
C SER A 99 7.10 13.70 37.05
N ASN A 100 5.91 13.88 37.60
CA ASN A 100 5.53 14.84 38.62
C ASN A 100 6.23 14.52 39.97
N ARG A 101 6.87 15.55 40.56
CA ARG A 101 7.50 15.62 41.89
C ARG A 101 8.87 14.96 42.09
N MET A 102 9.92 15.78 42.24
CA MET A 102 10.68 15.97 43.50
C MET A 102 11.81 17.00 43.29
N ASN A 103 12.10 17.83 44.31
CA ASN A 103 13.30 18.66 44.32
C ASN A 103 14.49 17.84 44.81
N VAL A 104 15.50 17.70 43.96
CA VAL A 104 16.84 17.28 44.39
C VAL A 104 17.71 18.54 44.49
N SER A 105 18.48 18.67 45.57
CA SER A 105 19.38 19.80 45.78
C SER A 105 20.73 19.54 45.09
N MET A 106 21.16 20.47 44.22
CA MET A 106 22.40 20.38 43.45
C MET A 106 23.68 20.30 44.33
N THR A 107 23.58 20.66 45.62
CA THR A 107 24.68 20.54 46.59
C THR A 107 24.99 19.10 46.99
N GLN A 108 24.02 18.18 46.90
CA GLN A 108 24.26 16.75 47.18
C GLN A 108 25.01 16.09 46.01
N ILE A 109 24.72 16.50 44.77
CA ILE A 109 25.39 16.02 43.56
C ILE A 109 26.85 16.53 43.52
N HIS A 110 27.09 17.82 43.80
CA HIS A 110 28.46 18.36 43.84
C HIS A 110 29.34 17.74 44.94
N SER A 111 28.78 17.42 46.11
CA SER A 111 29.57 16.82 47.21
C SER A 111 30.05 15.39 46.95
N ALA A 112 29.37 14.65 46.06
CA ALA A 112 29.73 13.29 45.68
C ALA A 112 30.75 13.22 44.52
N ILE A 113 30.98 14.33 43.81
CA ILE A 113 31.74 14.39 42.54
C ILE A 113 32.87 15.44 42.64
N ASN A 114 33.59 15.47 43.74
CA ASN A 114 34.82 16.25 43.79
C ASN A 114 35.94 15.52 43.03
N GLY A 115 36.11 15.84 41.74
CA GLY A 115 37.36 15.60 41.01
C GLY A 115 37.32 14.96 39.61
N ALA A 116 36.20 14.96 38.88
CA ALA A 116 36.13 14.33 37.55
C ALA A 116 35.89 15.34 36.40
N SER A 117 36.66 15.20 35.32
CA SER A 117 36.51 15.95 34.06
C SER A 117 35.18 15.66 33.34
N THR A 118 34.77 16.53 32.41
CA THR A 118 33.44 16.55 31.77
C THR A 118 33.03 15.27 31.04
N ASP A 119 33.96 14.51 30.43
CA ASP A 119 33.61 13.21 29.79
C ASP A 119 33.46 12.07 30.80
N SER A 120 34.18 12.17 31.93
CA SER A 120 34.01 11.30 33.08
C SER A 120 32.79 11.67 33.93
N PHE A 121 32.20 12.86 33.75
CA PHE A 121 31.00 13.29 34.47
C PHE A 121 29.79 12.45 34.08
N VAL A 122 29.54 12.26 32.79
CA VAL A 122 28.41 11.45 32.30
C VAL A 122 28.54 9.99 32.74
N GLN A 123 29.73 9.40 32.61
CA GLN A 123 29.95 8.02 33.07
C GLN A 123 29.97 7.87 34.60
N ALA A 124 30.50 8.83 35.35
CA ALA A 124 30.52 8.80 36.81
C ALA A 124 29.12 9.01 37.39
N VAL A 125 28.31 9.91 36.81
CA VAL A 125 26.89 10.07 37.13
C VAL A 125 26.14 8.77 36.81
N ARG A 126 26.38 8.16 35.64
CA ARG A 126 25.80 6.86 35.25
C ARG A 126 26.19 5.73 36.21
N GLN A 127 27.45 5.65 36.64
CA GLN A 127 27.94 4.62 37.58
C GLN A 127 27.47 4.85 39.03
N TRP A 128 27.44 6.10 39.49
CA TRP A 128 26.96 6.47 40.83
C TRP A 128 25.45 6.23 40.96
N MET A 129 24.67 6.53 39.92
CA MET A 129 23.23 6.26 39.86
C MET A 129 22.92 4.76 39.73
N ASN A 130 23.76 3.98 39.03
CA ASN A 130 23.69 2.52 39.01
C ASN A 130 24.00 1.89 40.38
N ALA A 131 24.89 2.50 41.19
CA ALA A 131 25.28 1.98 42.51
C ALA A 131 24.26 2.30 43.63
N ILE A 132 23.53 3.42 43.51
CA ILE A 132 22.49 3.84 44.47
C ILE A 132 21.13 3.14 44.24
N ALA A 133 20.95 2.50 43.09
CA ALA A 133 19.77 1.71 42.73
C ALA A 133 19.42 0.55 43.70
N ILE A 134 20.26 0.27 44.71
CA ILE A 134 20.05 -0.78 45.71
C ILE A 134 19.33 -0.27 46.97
N PHE A 135 19.32 1.04 47.28
CA PHE A 135 18.87 1.50 48.61
C PHE A 135 17.82 2.63 48.65
N PHE A 136 17.67 3.44 47.60
CA PHE A 136 16.62 4.47 47.55
C PHE A 136 16.06 4.64 46.12
N PRO A 137 14.74 4.64 45.92
CA PRO A 137 14.14 4.80 44.61
C PRO A 137 14.20 6.27 44.18
N LEU A 138 15.27 6.63 43.47
CA LEU A 138 15.27 7.82 42.61
C LEU A 138 14.53 7.42 41.32
N CYS A 139 13.37 8.04 41.11
CA CYS A 139 12.28 7.65 40.19
C CYS A 139 11.51 6.38 40.59
N SER A 140 10.19 6.50 40.72
CA SER A 140 9.35 5.46 41.33
C SER A 140 9.17 4.19 40.48
N TYR A 141 9.61 4.17 39.23
CA TYR A 141 9.80 2.98 38.40
C TYR A 141 10.97 3.26 37.44
N GLY A 142 11.88 2.30 37.30
CA GLY A 142 13.26 2.50 36.81
C GLY A 142 13.45 2.92 35.35
N PHE A 143 14.73 3.16 35.05
CA PHE A 143 15.35 3.56 33.77
C PHE A 143 14.76 4.83 33.13
N ASP A 144 15.60 5.86 33.07
CA ASP A 144 15.53 7.00 32.18
C ASP A 144 15.26 6.55 30.72
N GLU A 145 14.28 7.17 30.07
CA GLU A 145 13.66 6.77 28.78
C GLU A 145 12.55 5.69 28.82
N VAL A 146 11.56 5.77 29.72
CA VAL A 146 10.29 5.03 29.50
C VAL A 146 9.09 5.98 29.45
N ASN A 147 8.20 5.70 28.48
CA ASN A 147 6.89 6.33 28.29
C ASN A 147 6.84 7.69 27.55
N CYS A 148 7.86 8.05 26.75
CA CYS A 148 7.67 9.09 25.74
C CYS A 148 6.72 8.58 24.64
N THR A 149 5.55 9.22 24.48
CA THR A 149 4.49 8.79 23.54
C THR A 149 4.89 8.87 22.07
N ASN A 150 5.98 9.55 21.74
CA ASN A 150 6.46 9.73 20.37
C ASN A 150 7.72 8.93 20.03
N ARG A 151 8.15 7.99 20.88
CA ARG A 151 9.36 7.18 20.65
C ARG A 151 9.12 5.68 20.52
N HIS A 152 10.04 5.02 19.84
CA HIS A 152 10.17 3.57 19.71
C HIS A 152 11.51 3.11 20.26
N TYR A 153 11.50 2.04 21.04
CA TYR A 153 12.68 1.55 21.76
C TYR A 153 13.29 0.37 21.00
N CYS A 154 14.60 0.48 20.69
CA CYS A 154 15.34 -0.61 20.08
C CYS A 154 15.55 -1.72 21.13
N LYS A 155 15.40 -2.99 20.76
CA LYS A 155 15.48 -4.11 21.73
C LYS A 155 16.92 -4.42 22.14
N GLN A 156 17.89 -4.23 21.23
CA GLN A 156 19.32 -4.48 21.45
C GLN A 156 20.18 -3.53 20.58
N SER A 157 20.55 -2.34 21.06
CA SER A 157 21.45 -1.44 20.31
C SER A 157 22.15 -0.42 21.22
N THR A 158 23.15 0.28 20.68
CA THR A 158 23.73 1.49 21.25
C THR A 158 22.78 2.70 21.21
N SER A 159 21.81 2.74 20.28
CA SER A 159 20.73 3.72 20.27
C SER A 159 19.56 3.21 21.13
N ILE A 160 19.20 3.94 22.18
CA ILE A 160 18.20 3.51 23.17
C ILE A 160 16.77 3.69 22.61
N SER A 161 16.53 4.76 21.86
CA SER A 161 15.23 5.05 21.25
C SER A 161 15.33 5.88 19.96
N ILE A 162 14.37 5.71 19.06
CA ILE A 162 14.19 6.50 17.84
C ILE A 162 12.81 7.17 17.82
N ASP A 163 12.66 8.24 17.03
CA ASP A 163 11.37 8.89 16.83
C ASP A 163 10.37 7.93 16.15
N LYS A 164 9.09 7.97 16.53
CA LYS A 164 8.05 7.11 15.94
C LYS A 164 7.86 7.32 14.44
N SER A 165 8.17 8.50 13.89
CA SER A 165 8.12 8.73 12.43
C SER A 165 9.18 7.91 11.67
N ARG A 166 10.24 7.48 12.37
CA ARG A 166 11.29 6.61 11.86
C ARG A 166 11.00 5.13 12.05
N THR A 167 9.86 4.77 12.66
CA THR A 167 9.40 3.38 12.66
C THR A 167 8.62 3.07 11.40
N CYS A 168 8.84 1.89 10.83
CA CYS A 168 8.14 1.47 9.63
C CYS A 168 8.24 2.51 8.51
N ASN A 169 9.40 3.10 8.28
CA ASN A 169 9.74 3.98 7.17
C ASN A 169 10.48 3.25 6.03
N GLY A 170 10.88 1.99 6.22
CA GLY A 170 11.61 1.16 5.26
C GLY A 170 13.14 1.32 5.31
N VAL A 171 13.65 2.03 6.32
CA VAL A 171 15.08 2.25 6.58
C VAL A 171 15.41 1.67 7.95
N ILE A 172 16.51 0.92 8.05
CA ILE A 172 16.98 0.36 9.32
C ILE A 172 17.67 1.48 10.11
N ASP A 173 16.99 2.02 11.11
CA ASP A 173 17.47 3.05 12.01
C ASP A 173 17.91 2.49 13.37
N CYS A 174 17.30 1.38 13.83
CA CYS A 174 17.82 0.58 14.94
C CYS A 174 18.81 -0.49 14.42
N GLU A 175 19.97 -0.66 15.06
CA GLU A 175 20.96 -1.67 14.64
C GLU A 175 20.42 -3.11 14.67
N ASP A 176 19.41 -3.38 15.49
CA ASP A 176 18.74 -4.67 15.59
C ASP A 176 17.55 -4.84 14.63
N SER A 177 17.28 -3.87 13.75
CA SER A 177 16.15 -3.82 12.83
C SER A 177 14.76 -3.92 13.49
N SER A 178 14.67 -3.63 14.79
CA SER A 178 13.42 -3.75 15.55
C SER A 178 12.36 -2.71 15.16
N ASP A 179 12.78 -1.62 14.55
CA ASP A 179 11.99 -0.55 13.95
C ASP A 179 11.32 -0.95 12.62
N GLU A 180 11.92 -1.87 11.88
CA GLU A 180 11.45 -2.39 10.58
C GLU A 180 11.08 -3.88 10.63
N MET A 181 10.70 -4.37 11.81
CA MET A 181 10.35 -5.77 11.97
C MET A 181 8.94 -6.05 11.42
N VAL A 182 8.80 -7.15 10.68
CA VAL A 182 7.52 -7.56 10.04
C VAL A 182 6.37 -7.60 11.04
N SER A 183 6.59 -8.10 12.27
CA SER A 183 5.55 -8.18 13.29
C SER A 183 4.95 -6.83 13.71
N LEU A 184 5.73 -5.74 13.59
CA LEU A 184 5.32 -4.39 13.95
C LEU A 184 4.69 -3.66 12.75
N CYS A 185 5.34 -3.74 11.59
CA CYS A 185 5.00 -2.91 10.42
C CYS A 185 4.11 -3.61 9.39
N ALA A 186 3.77 -4.90 9.57
CA ALA A 186 2.99 -5.67 8.61
C ALA A 186 1.66 -5.02 8.22
N SER A 187 1.05 -4.17 9.04
CA SER A 187 -0.22 -3.51 8.70
C SER A 187 -0.07 -2.30 7.78
N LYS A 188 1.11 -1.67 7.71
CA LYS A 188 1.36 -0.43 6.95
C LYS A 188 2.32 -0.61 5.78
N ARG A 189 3.28 -1.52 5.91
CA ARG A 189 4.30 -1.76 4.88
C ARG A 189 4.19 -3.15 4.27
N PHE A 190 4.67 -3.25 3.03
CA PHE A 190 4.86 -4.49 2.30
C PHE A 190 6.36 -4.76 2.14
N TYR A 191 6.80 -5.99 2.41
CA TYR A 191 8.21 -6.35 2.36
C TYR A 191 8.53 -7.00 1.02
N CYS A 192 9.46 -6.42 0.27
CA CYS A 192 9.91 -6.96 -1.00
C CYS A 192 10.59 -8.31 -0.80
N ALA A 193 10.36 -9.29 -1.69
CA ALA A 193 11.01 -10.60 -1.58
C ALA A 193 12.53 -10.51 -1.77
N SER A 194 12.99 -9.59 -2.64
CA SER A 194 14.40 -9.21 -2.81
C SER A 194 15.02 -8.45 -1.65
N LYS A 195 14.19 -7.89 -0.75
CA LYS A 195 14.59 -6.90 0.29
C LYS A 195 15.27 -5.66 -0.25
N VAL A 196 15.04 -5.32 -1.52
CA VAL A 196 15.58 -4.11 -2.17
C VAL A 196 14.44 -3.39 -2.90
N PRO A 197 13.94 -2.24 -2.39
CA PRO A 197 14.13 -1.72 -1.03
C PRO A 197 13.58 -2.70 0.04
N LEU A 198 13.94 -2.52 1.31
CA LEU A 198 13.55 -3.45 2.39
C LEU A 198 12.03 -3.63 2.47
N SER A 199 11.30 -2.53 2.38
CA SER A 199 9.85 -2.50 2.38
C SER A 199 9.33 -1.23 1.70
N ILE A 200 8.13 -1.32 1.15
CA ILE A 200 7.41 -0.21 0.50
C ILE A 200 6.10 0.07 1.23
N ASP A 201 5.46 1.20 0.93
CA ASP A 201 4.12 1.49 1.45
C ASP A 201 3.12 0.51 0.84
N ARG A 202 2.12 0.08 1.62
CA ARG A 202 1.05 -0.78 1.10
C ARG A 202 0.19 -0.12 0.03
N THR A 203 0.18 1.21 -0.10
CA THR A 203 -0.53 1.89 -1.19
C THR A 203 0.10 1.67 -2.56
N LEU A 204 1.38 1.28 -2.58
CA LEU A 204 2.17 1.02 -3.78
C LEU A 204 2.15 -0.47 -4.19
N VAL A 205 1.33 -1.28 -3.52
CA VAL A 205 1.20 -2.71 -3.83
C VAL A 205 0.11 -2.90 -4.87
N GLU A 206 0.43 -3.58 -5.97
CA GLU A 206 -0.46 -3.80 -7.12
C GLU A 206 -0.96 -2.49 -7.77
N ASP A 207 -0.09 -1.48 -7.84
CA ASP A 207 -0.40 -0.17 -8.44
C ASP A 207 0.01 -0.09 -9.93
N GLY A 208 0.62 -1.16 -10.46
CA GLY A 208 1.08 -1.26 -11.84
C GLY A 208 2.50 -0.75 -12.05
N ILE A 209 3.19 -0.33 -10.99
CA ILE A 209 4.55 0.20 -11.01
C ILE A 209 5.45 -0.74 -10.23
N LYS A 210 6.64 -0.98 -10.78
CA LYS A 210 7.64 -1.82 -10.13
C LYS A 210 8.45 -0.98 -9.14
N ASP A 211 8.04 -0.95 -7.88
CA ASP A 211 8.76 -0.28 -6.78
C ASP A 211 9.73 -1.23 -6.07
N CYS A 212 9.40 -2.53 -5.98
CA CYS A 212 10.37 -3.54 -5.57
C CYS A 212 11.30 -3.90 -6.74
N SER A 213 12.62 -4.04 -6.48
CA SER A 213 13.59 -4.37 -7.54
C SER A 213 13.32 -5.70 -8.27
N ASP A 214 12.58 -6.61 -7.63
CA ASP A 214 12.12 -7.88 -8.17
C ASP A 214 10.66 -7.88 -8.66
N GLY A 215 9.88 -6.82 -8.41
CA GLY A 215 8.48 -6.71 -8.81
C GLY A 215 7.52 -7.52 -7.93
N SER A 216 7.95 -7.88 -6.72
CA SER A 216 7.17 -8.69 -5.78
C SER A 216 5.94 -7.96 -5.22
N ASP A 217 5.96 -6.64 -5.28
CA ASP A 217 4.87 -5.70 -4.99
C ASP A 217 3.70 -5.79 -5.97
N GLU A 218 3.98 -6.02 -7.24
CA GLU A 218 2.95 -6.19 -8.27
C GLU A 218 2.34 -7.59 -8.26
N CYS A 219 3.06 -8.56 -7.68
CA CYS A 219 2.68 -9.97 -7.68
C CYS A 219 2.79 -10.61 -6.28
N PRO A 220 2.05 -10.13 -5.27
CA PRO A 220 2.15 -10.65 -3.90
C PRO A 220 1.57 -12.06 -3.78
N ILE A 221 2.18 -12.93 -2.97
CA ILE A 221 1.80 -14.35 -2.83
C ILE A 221 0.33 -14.55 -2.39
N ASN A 222 -0.21 -13.60 -1.63
CA ASN A 222 -1.61 -13.59 -1.17
C ASN A 222 -2.42 -12.50 -1.90
N SER A 223 -2.22 -12.35 -3.20
CA SER A 223 -3.08 -11.46 -3.99
C SER A 223 -4.52 -11.97 -3.97
N THR A 224 -5.46 -11.05 -3.76
CA THR A 224 -6.90 -11.32 -3.90
C THR A 224 -7.41 -11.01 -5.32
N ARG A 225 -6.52 -10.50 -6.21
CA ARG A 225 -6.84 -10.19 -7.61
C ARG A 225 -6.85 -11.46 -8.47
N ASN A 226 -7.85 -12.31 -8.23
CA ASN A 226 -8.18 -13.39 -9.15
C ASN A 226 -9.29 -12.92 -10.09
N THR A 227 -9.04 -12.98 -11.39
CA THR A 227 -10.08 -12.71 -12.38
C THR A 227 -10.84 -13.99 -12.68
N LEU A 228 -12.02 -13.88 -13.30
CA LEU A 228 -12.83 -15.05 -13.66
C LEU A 228 -12.11 -15.99 -14.65
N PHE A 229 -11.09 -15.50 -15.37
CA PHE A 229 -10.41 -16.23 -16.44
C PHE A 229 -8.90 -16.42 -16.22
N SER A 230 -8.22 -15.45 -15.61
CA SER A 230 -6.78 -15.47 -15.30
C SER A 230 -6.52 -15.55 -13.79
N SER A 231 -5.43 -16.21 -13.42
CA SER A 231 -4.91 -16.23 -12.05
C SER A 231 -3.54 -15.54 -12.00
N GLN A 232 -3.05 -15.29 -10.79
CA GLN A 232 -1.69 -14.76 -10.59
C GLN A 232 -0.61 -15.62 -11.27
N SER A 233 -0.75 -16.94 -11.21
CA SER A 233 0.22 -17.88 -11.77
C SER A 233 0.06 -18.09 -13.27
N ASP A 234 -1.17 -18.01 -13.79
CA ASP A 234 -1.52 -18.54 -15.11
C ASP A 234 -2.45 -17.60 -15.89
N MET A 235 -2.15 -17.44 -17.18
CA MET A 235 -2.99 -16.67 -18.11
C MET A 235 -4.43 -17.18 -18.18
N ILE A 236 -4.61 -18.51 -18.11
CA ILE A 236 -5.90 -19.18 -17.99
C ILE A 236 -5.87 -19.97 -16.69
N GLY A 237 -6.43 -19.38 -15.63
CA GLY A 237 -6.30 -19.90 -14.26
C GLY A 237 -7.03 -21.24 -14.06
N ASN A 238 -8.10 -21.49 -14.82
CA ASN A 238 -8.82 -22.75 -14.72
C ASN A 238 -8.20 -23.85 -15.61
N SER A 239 -7.66 -24.87 -14.97
CA SER A 239 -7.07 -26.06 -15.61
C SER A 239 -8.01 -26.76 -16.61
N ILE A 240 -9.33 -26.74 -16.35
CA ILE A 240 -10.34 -27.33 -17.24
C ILE A 240 -10.45 -26.51 -18.53
N LEU A 241 -10.56 -25.18 -18.41
CA LEU A 241 -10.64 -24.27 -19.56
C LEU A 241 -9.38 -24.35 -20.44
N ARG A 242 -8.20 -24.45 -19.82
CA ARG A 242 -6.92 -24.63 -20.53
C ARG A 242 -6.93 -25.87 -21.41
N THR A 243 -7.44 -26.98 -20.89
CA THR A 243 -7.56 -28.24 -21.66
C THR A 243 -8.58 -28.10 -22.80
N PHE A 244 -9.72 -27.45 -22.55
CA PHE A 244 -10.72 -27.21 -23.58
C PHE A 244 -10.20 -26.35 -24.73
N PHE A 245 -9.36 -25.34 -24.48
CA PHE A 245 -8.82 -24.49 -25.54
C PHE A 245 -7.91 -25.26 -26.51
N TRP A 246 -7.09 -26.17 -26.00
CA TRP A 246 -6.32 -27.09 -26.84
C TRP A 246 -7.22 -27.97 -27.70
N ILE A 247 -8.28 -28.55 -27.11
CA ILE A 247 -9.21 -29.43 -27.83
C ILE A 247 -9.99 -28.64 -28.90
N MET A 248 -10.52 -27.46 -28.56
CA MET A 248 -11.22 -26.59 -29.51
C MET A 248 -10.31 -26.12 -30.65
N GLY A 249 -9.09 -25.69 -30.34
CA GLY A 249 -8.12 -25.27 -31.37
C GLY A 249 -7.76 -26.40 -32.34
N LEU A 250 -7.41 -27.58 -31.81
CA LEU A 250 -7.05 -28.73 -32.65
C LEU A 250 -8.22 -29.25 -33.47
N SER A 251 -9.41 -29.37 -32.85
CA SER A 251 -10.62 -29.79 -33.57
C SER A 251 -11.03 -28.80 -34.66
N ALA A 252 -10.88 -27.49 -34.42
CA ALA A 252 -11.13 -26.46 -35.41
C ALA A 252 -10.18 -26.59 -36.60
N ILE A 253 -8.87 -26.76 -36.38
CA ILE A 253 -7.91 -26.90 -37.49
C ILE A 253 -8.17 -28.20 -38.26
N ILE A 254 -8.28 -29.34 -37.57
CA ILE A 254 -8.46 -30.64 -38.22
C ILE A 254 -9.80 -30.68 -38.98
N GLY A 255 -10.89 -30.32 -38.31
CA GLY A 255 -12.24 -30.33 -38.86
C GLY A 255 -12.36 -29.44 -40.10
N ASN A 256 -11.91 -28.20 -40.00
CA ASN A 256 -11.98 -27.26 -41.12
C ASN A 256 -11.02 -27.62 -42.26
N THR A 257 -9.84 -28.16 -41.97
CA THR A 257 -8.92 -28.66 -43.01
C THR A 257 -9.54 -29.81 -43.80
N VAL A 258 -10.22 -30.75 -43.14
CA VAL A 258 -10.96 -31.83 -43.81
C VAL A 258 -12.08 -31.27 -44.68
N VAL A 259 -12.84 -30.27 -44.19
CA VAL A 259 -13.88 -29.60 -44.98
C VAL A 259 -13.29 -28.94 -46.23
N ILE A 260 -12.16 -28.24 -46.10
CA ILE A 260 -11.47 -27.61 -47.24
C ILE A 260 -11.05 -28.66 -48.27
N VAL A 261 -10.34 -29.71 -47.85
CA VAL A 261 -9.82 -30.76 -48.75
C VAL A 261 -10.96 -31.51 -49.45
N THR A 262 -12.00 -31.90 -48.72
CA THR A 262 -13.14 -32.62 -49.30
C THR A 262 -13.95 -31.74 -50.25
N THR A 263 -14.09 -30.44 -49.96
CA THR A 263 -14.83 -29.50 -50.81
C THR A 263 -14.05 -29.15 -52.08
N ILE A 264 -12.72 -28.95 -51.98
CA ILE A 264 -11.85 -28.78 -53.15
C ILE A 264 -11.87 -30.02 -54.04
N SER A 265 -11.80 -31.22 -53.45
CA SER A 265 -11.86 -32.48 -54.20
C SER A 265 -13.19 -32.64 -54.94
N LYS A 266 -14.32 -32.24 -54.31
CA LYS A 266 -15.63 -32.21 -54.95
C LYS A 266 -15.69 -31.20 -56.11
N LEU A 267 -15.09 -30.02 -55.97
CA LEU A 267 -15.01 -29.03 -57.05
C LEU A 267 -14.19 -29.56 -58.24
N LYS A 268 -13.07 -30.23 -57.99
CA LYS A 268 -12.19 -30.77 -59.05
C LYS A 268 -12.83 -31.93 -59.82
N ASN A 269 -13.52 -32.84 -59.14
CA ASN A 269 -14.12 -34.03 -59.77
C ASN A 269 -15.43 -33.75 -60.53
N PHE A 270 -16.08 -32.61 -60.30
CA PHE A 270 -17.39 -32.28 -60.86
C PHE A 270 -17.40 -30.99 -61.67
N SER A 271 -16.55 -30.92 -62.71
CA SER A 271 -16.54 -29.86 -63.73
C SER A 271 -17.87 -29.72 -64.53
N LYS A 272 -18.95 -30.43 -64.17
CA LYS A 272 -20.29 -30.41 -64.79
C LYS A 272 -21.44 -30.06 -63.81
N ASN A 273 -21.15 -29.65 -62.57
CA ASN A 273 -22.19 -29.32 -61.59
C ASN A 273 -22.91 -27.99 -61.87
N SER A 274 -24.14 -27.85 -61.37
CA SER A 274 -24.92 -26.62 -61.45
C SER A 274 -24.19 -25.44 -60.79
N ALA A 275 -24.32 -24.24 -61.37
CA ALA A 275 -23.62 -23.05 -60.90
C ALA A 275 -23.86 -22.78 -59.41
N THR A 276 -25.09 -23.01 -58.93
CA THR A 276 -25.49 -22.89 -57.52
C THR A 276 -24.69 -23.81 -56.57
N LYS A 277 -24.31 -25.03 -57.00
CA LYS A 277 -23.49 -25.94 -56.18
C LYS A 277 -22.06 -25.43 -56.04
N ASN A 278 -21.48 -24.91 -57.13
CA ASN A 278 -20.12 -24.35 -57.11
C ASN A 278 -20.05 -23.09 -56.23
N ASN A 279 -21.07 -22.24 -56.33
CA ASN A 279 -21.26 -21.06 -55.48
C ASN A 279 -21.29 -21.42 -53.98
N ASN A 280 -22.09 -22.41 -53.60
CA ASN A 280 -22.15 -22.88 -52.21
C ASN A 280 -20.83 -23.50 -51.72
N CYS A 281 -20.15 -24.28 -52.57
CA CYS A 281 -18.85 -24.87 -52.22
C CYS A 281 -17.77 -23.80 -51.97
N TRP A 282 -17.78 -22.72 -52.77
CA TRP A 282 -16.88 -21.57 -52.58
C TRP A 282 -17.07 -20.91 -51.21
N LEU A 283 -18.33 -20.67 -50.82
CA LEU A 283 -18.63 -20.09 -49.51
C LEU A 283 -18.20 -21.02 -48.37
N VAL A 284 -18.44 -22.33 -48.50
CA VAL A 284 -18.06 -23.32 -47.47
C VAL A 284 -16.54 -23.36 -47.30
N ILE A 285 -15.76 -23.25 -48.38
CA ILE A 285 -14.30 -23.16 -48.29
C ILE A 285 -13.89 -21.89 -47.55
N ASN A 286 -14.47 -20.73 -47.88
CA ASN A 286 -14.13 -19.47 -47.21
C ASN A 286 -14.50 -19.50 -45.72
N LEU A 287 -15.65 -20.09 -45.37
CA LEU A 287 -16.05 -20.26 -43.98
C LEU A 287 -15.05 -21.13 -43.21
N ALA A 288 -14.65 -22.27 -43.81
CA ALA A 288 -13.66 -23.16 -43.19
C ALA A 288 -12.26 -22.52 -43.09
N ILE A 289 -11.86 -21.67 -44.05
CA ILE A 289 -10.62 -20.89 -43.94
C ILE A 289 -10.69 -19.93 -42.74
N SER A 290 -11.78 -19.19 -42.62
CA SER A 290 -12.02 -18.27 -41.52
C SER A 290 -11.96 -18.99 -40.17
N ASP A 291 -12.65 -20.12 -40.02
CA ASP A 291 -12.66 -20.89 -38.77
C ASP A 291 -11.31 -21.59 -38.48
N CYS A 292 -10.50 -21.88 -39.51
CA CYS A 292 -9.12 -22.36 -39.33
C CYS A 292 -8.23 -21.27 -38.72
N LEU A 293 -8.41 -20.00 -39.10
CA LEU A 293 -7.70 -18.86 -38.49
C LEU A 293 -8.02 -18.73 -37.00
N MET A 294 -9.29 -18.92 -36.58
CA MET A 294 -9.67 -18.99 -35.17
C MET A 294 -8.97 -20.17 -34.47
N GLY A 295 -8.88 -21.32 -35.13
CA GLY A 295 -8.14 -22.48 -34.62
C GLY A 295 -6.66 -22.16 -34.36
N VAL A 296 -5.99 -21.48 -35.31
CA VAL A 296 -4.61 -21.02 -35.16
C VAL A 296 -4.46 -20.04 -33.98
N TYR A 297 -5.40 -19.11 -33.84
CA TYR A 297 -5.45 -18.19 -32.70
C TYR A 297 -5.54 -18.95 -31.37
N LEU A 298 -6.51 -19.88 -31.22
CA LEU A 298 -6.71 -20.63 -29.98
C LEU A 298 -5.49 -21.47 -29.60
N ILE A 299 -4.83 -22.10 -30.58
CA ILE A 299 -3.59 -22.85 -30.33
C ILE A 299 -2.46 -21.89 -29.92
N SER A 300 -2.33 -20.74 -30.57
CA SER A 300 -1.28 -19.76 -30.25
C SER A 300 -1.42 -19.24 -28.82
N VAL A 301 -2.65 -18.91 -28.40
CA VAL A 301 -2.97 -18.54 -27.01
C VAL A 301 -2.68 -19.69 -26.05
N SER A 302 -3.04 -20.92 -26.41
CA SER A 302 -2.78 -22.10 -25.58
C SER A 302 -1.28 -22.38 -25.38
N ILE A 303 -0.47 -22.17 -26.42
CA ILE A 303 1.00 -22.27 -26.35
C ILE A 303 1.56 -21.18 -25.40
N LYS A 304 1.09 -19.94 -25.54
CA LYS A 304 1.52 -18.83 -24.67
C LYS A 304 1.11 -19.05 -23.21
N GLY A 305 -0.10 -19.56 -22.98
CA GLY A 305 -0.56 -19.95 -21.65
C GLY A 305 0.30 -21.04 -21.02
N ALA A 306 0.79 -22.01 -21.79
CA ALA A 306 1.73 -23.02 -21.30
C ALA A 306 3.13 -22.45 -21.02
N GLN A 307 3.60 -21.48 -21.81
CA GLN A 307 4.89 -20.82 -21.61
C GLN A 307 4.92 -19.96 -20.34
N PHE A 308 3.82 -19.30 -20.01
CA PHE A 308 3.73 -18.37 -18.87
C PHE A 308 3.30 -19.04 -17.57
N HIS A 309 3.20 -20.37 -17.54
CA HIS A 309 2.76 -21.12 -16.37
C HIS A 309 3.61 -20.82 -15.13
N GLY A 310 2.96 -20.41 -14.05
CA GLY A 310 3.60 -20.07 -12.77
C GLY A 310 4.34 -18.73 -12.73
N LYS A 311 4.37 -17.97 -13.84
CA LYS A 311 5.08 -16.67 -13.93
C LYS A 311 4.26 -15.59 -14.62
N TYR A 312 2.98 -15.85 -14.87
CA TYR A 312 2.14 -14.98 -15.69
C TYR A 312 2.05 -13.54 -15.16
N CYS A 313 1.91 -13.34 -13.85
CA CYS A 313 1.80 -12.01 -13.27
C CYS A 313 2.95 -11.06 -13.66
N TYR A 314 4.20 -11.52 -13.67
CA TYR A 314 5.36 -10.70 -14.07
C TYR A 314 5.43 -10.44 -15.58
N LEU A 315 4.80 -11.30 -16.39
CA LEU A 315 4.87 -11.28 -17.85
C LEU A 315 3.61 -10.68 -18.48
N ASP A 316 2.55 -10.39 -17.70
CA ASP A 316 1.27 -9.91 -18.21
C ASP A 316 1.42 -8.58 -18.97
N LEU A 317 2.10 -7.61 -18.35
CA LEU A 317 2.31 -6.29 -18.94
C LEU A 317 3.11 -6.37 -20.24
N ASP A 318 4.24 -7.08 -20.21
CA ASP A 318 5.09 -7.30 -21.40
C ASP A 318 4.32 -8.05 -22.49
N TRP A 319 3.50 -9.03 -22.13
CA TRP A 319 2.69 -9.78 -23.07
C TRP A 319 1.63 -8.89 -23.73
N ARG A 320 0.84 -8.14 -22.96
CA ARG A 320 -0.27 -7.31 -23.46
C ARG A 320 0.21 -6.11 -24.28
N THR A 321 1.39 -5.58 -23.97
CA THR A 321 2.03 -4.51 -24.75
C THR A 321 2.80 -5.05 -25.97
N SER A 322 3.02 -6.36 -26.05
CA SER A 322 3.74 -6.95 -27.17
C SER A 322 2.93 -6.90 -28.47
N SER A 323 3.64 -6.65 -29.58
CA SER A 323 3.08 -6.77 -30.93
C SER A 323 2.52 -8.17 -31.23
N SER A 324 3.05 -9.21 -30.56
CA SER A 324 2.53 -10.57 -30.71
C SER A 324 1.10 -10.72 -30.20
N CYS A 325 0.76 -10.10 -29.06
CA CYS A 325 -0.59 -10.12 -28.53
C CYS A 325 -1.55 -9.34 -29.45
N SER A 326 -1.15 -8.15 -29.90
CA SER A 326 -1.96 -7.34 -30.83
C SER A 326 -2.20 -8.06 -32.17
N LEU A 327 -1.19 -8.74 -32.72
CA LEU A 327 -1.33 -9.53 -33.94
C LEU A 327 -2.30 -10.70 -33.74
N LEU A 328 -2.21 -11.42 -32.63
CA LEU A 328 -3.16 -12.50 -32.31
C LEU A 328 -4.58 -11.97 -32.10
N GLY A 329 -4.73 -10.81 -31.46
CA GLY A 329 -6.02 -10.13 -31.33
C GLY A 329 -6.62 -9.75 -32.69
N SER A 330 -5.81 -9.18 -33.59
CA SER A 330 -6.23 -8.85 -34.96
C SER A 330 -6.62 -10.11 -35.75
N LEU A 331 -5.90 -11.23 -35.57
CA LEU A 331 -6.21 -12.50 -36.21
C LEU A 331 -7.55 -13.08 -35.73
N ALA A 332 -7.81 -13.00 -34.43
CA ALA A 332 -9.08 -13.42 -33.85
C ALA A 332 -10.24 -12.59 -34.40
N LEU A 333 -10.08 -11.26 -34.42
CA LEU A 333 -11.11 -10.33 -34.92
C LEU A 333 -11.36 -10.54 -36.42
N LEU A 334 -10.30 -10.69 -37.23
CA LEU A 334 -10.42 -11.00 -38.65
C LEU A 334 -11.27 -12.26 -38.85
N SER A 335 -10.92 -13.35 -38.15
CA SER A 335 -11.60 -14.64 -38.25
C SER A 335 -13.08 -14.56 -37.84
N THR A 336 -13.42 -13.92 -36.71
CA THR A 336 -14.82 -13.83 -36.27
C THR A 336 -15.66 -13.01 -37.24
N GLU A 337 -15.15 -11.85 -37.67
CA GLU A 337 -15.88 -10.96 -38.57
C GLU A 337 -16.07 -11.58 -39.96
N THR A 338 -15.02 -12.20 -40.53
CA THR A 338 -15.14 -12.86 -41.83
C THR A 338 -16.11 -14.04 -41.78
N SER A 339 -16.13 -14.84 -40.70
CA SER A 339 -17.12 -15.91 -40.54
C SER A 339 -18.56 -15.37 -40.51
N ILE A 340 -18.82 -14.26 -39.79
CA ILE A 340 -20.14 -13.63 -39.73
C ILE A 340 -20.58 -13.10 -41.10
N PHE A 341 -19.70 -12.41 -41.83
CA PHE A 341 -20.02 -11.91 -43.17
C PHE A 341 -20.26 -13.05 -44.16
N ILE A 342 -19.46 -14.11 -44.12
CA ILE A 342 -19.64 -15.29 -44.99
C ILE A 342 -20.95 -16.01 -44.65
N MET A 343 -21.27 -16.19 -43.37
CA MET A 343 -22.56 -16.75 -42.94
C MET A 343 -23.73 -15.90 -43.44
N THR A 344 -23.61 -14.57 -43.40
CA THR A 344 -24.62 -13.65 -43.92
C THR A 344 -24.79 -13.81 -45.44
N ILE A 345 -23.70 -13.91 -46.19
CA ILE A 345 -23.76 -14.13 -47.65
C ILE A 345 -24.40 -15.51 -47.95
N MET A 346 -24.03 -16.55 -47.20
CA MET A 346 -24.63 -17.88 -47.33
C MET A 346 -26.14 -17.86 -47.07
N THR A 347 -26.60 -17.16 -46.03
CA THR A 347 -28.04 -17.06 -45.73
C THR A 347 -28.76 -16.26 -46.81
N THR A 348 -28.20 -15.15 -47.29
CA THR A 348 -28.78 -14.37 -48.41
C THR A 348 -28.92 -15.23 -49.67
N GLN A 349 -27.93 -16.05 -50.01
CA GLN A 349 -28.01 -16.93 -51.17
C GLN A 349 -29.06 -18.03 -51.03
N ARG A 350 -29.20 -18.60 -49.83
CA ARG A 350 -30.26 -19.59 -49.55
C ARG A 350 -31.63 -18.95 -49.69
N VAL A 351 -31.82 -17.76 -49.14
CA VAL A 351 -33.06 -16.99 -49.27
C VAL A 351 -33.36 -16.68 -50.74
N PHE A 352 -32.36 -16.21 -51.50
CA PHE A 352 -32.50 -15.96 -52.93
C PHE A 352 -32.89 -17.22 -53.72
N ALA A 353 -32.27 -18.36 -53.44
CA ALA A 353 -32.59 -19.63 -54.10
C ALA A 353 -34.02 -20.12 -53.79
N VAL A 354 -34.54 -19.84 -52.59
CA VAL A 354 -35.93 -20.17 -52.21
C VAL A 354 -36.94 -19.27 -52.91
N PHE A 355 -36.71 -17.94 -52.92
CA PHE A 355 -37.65 -16.99 -53.52
C PHE A 355 -37.57 -16.92 -55.06
N ARG A 356 -36.39 -17.17 -55.64
CA ARG A 356 -36.11 -17.05 -57.08
C ARG A 356 -35.39 -18.31 -57.61
N PRO A 357 -36.04 -19.49 -57.62
CA PRO A 357 -35.38 -20.76 -57.94
C PRO A 357 -34.79 -20.79 -59.36
N ILE A 358 -35.50 -20.28 -60.37
CA ILE A 358 -35.06 -20.32 -61.78
C ILE A 358 -33.85 -19.40 -62.01
N GLU A 359 -33.88 -18.16 -61.49
CA GLU A 359 -32.75 -17.23 -61.59
C GLU A 359 -31.53 -17.74 -60.83
N SER A 360 -31.74 -18.39 -59.68
CA SER A 360 -30.65 -18.97 -58.87
C SER A 360 -29.88 -20.09 -59.57
N MET A 361 -30.51 -20.80 -60.53
CA MET A 361 -29.84 -21.82 -61.34
C MET A 361 -28.87 -21.20 -62.37
N ASN A 362 -29.16 -19.99 -62.84
CA ASN A 362 -28.32 -19.22 -63.77
C ASN A 362 -27.38 -18.23 -63.07
N SER A 363 -27.34 -18.23 -61.73
CA SER A 363 -26.48 -17.35 -60.95
C SER A 363 -25.01 -17.58 -61.30
N SER A 364 -24.33 -16.52 -61.73
CA SER A 364 -22.91 -16.59 -62.09
C SER A 364 -22.03 -16.75 -60.85
N PHE A 365 -20.85 -17.34 -61.04
CA PHE A 365 -19.87 -17.50 -59.96
C PHE A 365 -19.41 -16.15 -59.37
N GLY A 366 -19.35 -15.11 -60.21
CA GLY A 366 -19.02 -13.75 -59.81
C GLY A 366 -19.97 -13.14 -58.77
N SER A 367 -21.24 -13.58 -58.75
CA SER A 367 -22.24 -13.14 -57.76
C SER A 367 -21.88 -13.46 -56.31
N VAL A 368 -20.92 -14.37 -56.09
CA VAL A 368 -20.49 -14.82 -54.77
C VAL A 368 -19.07 -14.35 -54.47
N VAL A 369 -18.18 -14.45 -55.46
CA VAL A 369 -16.76 -14.10 -55.31
C VAL A 369 -16.59 -12.62 -54.95
N ILE A 370 -17.35 -11.72 -55.59
CA ILE A 370 -17.23 -10.28 -55.33
C ILE A 370 -17.66 -9.94 -53.89
N PRO A 371 -18.85 -10.34 -53.39
CA PRO A 371 -19.22 -10.13 -51.99
C PRO A 371 -18.25 -10.77 -51.00
N THR A 372 -17.73 -11.97 -51.28
CA THR A 372 -16.75 -12.62 -50.40
C THR A 372 -15.45 -11.84 -50.33
N PHE A 373 -14.95 -11.32 -51.45
CA PHE A 373 -13.76 -10.48 -51.48
C PHE A 373 -13.96 -9.18 -50.70
N VAL A 374 -15.10 -8.52 -50.87
CA VAL A 374 -15.46 -7.33 -50.09
C VAL A 374 -15.56 -7.67 -48.60
N ALA A 375 -16.15 -8.81 -48.23
CA ALA A 375 -16.22 -9.26 -46.84
C ALA A 375 -14.83 -9.45 -46.20
N TRP A 376 -13.87 -10.03 -46.94
CA TRP A 376 -12.48 -10.14 -46.48
C TRP A 376 -11.80 -8.78 -46.32
N LEU A 377 -12.03 -7.84 -47.24
CA LEU A 377 -11.50 -6.49 -47.11
C LEU A 377 -12.10 -5.74 -45.91
N CYS A 378 -13.42 -5.83 -45.71
CA CYS A 378 -14.08 -5.25 -44.54
C CYS A 378 -13.58 -5.88 -43.24
N GLY A 379 -13.47 -7.22 -43.19
CA GLY A 379 -12.92 -7.94 -42.04
C GLY A 379 -11.48 -7.54 -41.74
N LEU A 380 -10.63 -7.41 -42.76
CA LEU A 380 -9.25 -6.95 -42.62
C LEU A 380 -9.17 -5.50 -42.14
N PHE A 381 -10.02 -4.62 -42.67
CA PHE A 381 -10.11 -3.24 -42.20
C PHE A 381 -10.47 -3.19 -40.72
N ILE A 382 -11.53 -3.88 -40.30
CA ILE A 382 -11.97 -3.96 -38.89
C ILE A 382 -10.88 -4.57 -38.00
N ALA A 383 -10.19 -5.62 -38.47
CA ALA A 383 -9.13 -6.28 -37.73
C ALA A 383 -7.90 -5.41 -37.47
N VAL A 384 -7.58 -4.50 -38.40
CA VAL A 384 -6.40 -3.63 -38.33
C VAL A 384 -6.69 -2.32 -37.59
N LEU A 385 -7.95 -1.87 -37.51
CA LEU A 385 -8.32 -0.65 -36.80
C LEU A 385 -7.74 -0.59 -35.36
N PRO A 386 -7.86 -1.65 -34.52
CA PRO A 386 -7.26 -1.69 -33.19
C PRO A 386 -5.73 -1.60 -33.13
N LEU A 387 -5.00 -1.77 -34.24
CA LEU A 387 -3.54 -1.68 -34.27
C LEU A 387 -3.04 -0.23 -34.34
N PHE A 388 -3.90 0.71 -34.76
CA PHE A 388 -3.55 2.13 -34.85
C PHE A 388 -3.70 2.87 -33.50
N GLU A 389 -4.57 2.37 -32.63
CA GLU A 389 -4.67 2.82 -31.24
C GLU A 389 -3.91 1.82 -30.35
N SER A 390 -2.69 2.17 -29.94
CA SER A 390 -1.83 1.34 -29.09
C SER A 390 -2.54 0.83 -27.83
N ASP A 391 -3.51 1.60 -27.35
CA ASP A 391 -4.13 1.41 -26.05
C ASP A 391 -5.40 0.56 -26.14
N TYR A 392 -5.93 0.25 -27.33
CA TYR A 392 -7.18 -0.50 -27.46
C TYR A 392 -7.09 -1.88 -26.79
N PHE A 393 -6.10 -2.69 -27.17
CA PHE A 393 -5.90 -4.02 -26.58
C PHE A 393 -5.37 -3.97 -25.13
N ILE A 394 -4.80 -2.84 -24.72
CA ILE A 394 -4.29 -2.63 -23.37
C ILE A 394 -5.44 -2.28 -22.42
N LEU A 395 -6.37 -1.43 -22.83
CA LEU A 395 -7.44 -0.86 -21.99
C LEU A 395 -8.77 -1.62 -22.06
N SER A 396 -9.09 -2.29 -23.18
CA SER A 396 -10.47 -2.73 -23.43
C SER A 396 -10.87 -4.06 -22.77
N ALA A 397 -9.95 -4.79 -22.13
CA ALA A 397 -10.22 -6.15 -21.65
C ALA A 397 -10.14 -6.37 -20.12
N TRP A 398 -9.71 -5.40 -19.29
CA TRP A 398 -9.92 -5.48 -17.84
C TRP A 398 -9.91 -4.09 -17.18
N TYR A 399 -10.76 -3.96 -16.16
CA TYR A 399 -11.06 -2.89 -15.20
C TYR A 399 -10.08 -1.69 -15.07
N PRO A 400 -10.59 -0.51 -14.63
CA PRO A 400 -9.88 0.76 -14.69
C PRO A 400 -8.59 0.67 -13.89
N ASN A 401 -7.47 0.62 -14.60
CA ASN A 401 -6.27 1.22 -14.07
C ASN A 401 -6.63 2.70 -13.88
N ARG A 402 -6.65 3.17 -12.64
CA ARG A 402 -6.72 4.60 -12.33
C ARG A 402 -5.41 5.25 -12.81
N PHE A 403 -5.28 5.39 -14.12
CA PHE A 403 -4.37 6.34 -14.72
C PHE A 403 -5.22 7.54 -15.10
N TYR A 404 -5.49 8.38 -14.11
CA TYR A 404 -5.53 9.85 -14.11
C TYR A 404 -5.86 10.34 -12.70
#